data_AF-A0A1B8S8M7-F1
#
_entry.id   AF-A0A1B8S8M7-F1
#
_cell.length_a   1.000
_cell.length_b   1.000
_cell.length_c   1.000
_cell.angle_alpha   90.00
_cell.angle_beta   90.00
_cell.angle_gamma   90.00
#
_symmetry.space_group_name_H-M   'P 1'
#
loop_
_entity.id
_entity.type
_entity.pdbx_description
1 polymer ?
#
loop_
_entity_poly.entity_id
_entity_poly.type
_entity_poly.pdbx_seq_one_letter_code
_entity_poly.pdbx_strand_id
1 'polypeptide(L)'
;MTAASAAQADEFDWIADLFDPLFSGPALGEALDWTTMVDQWLYEPLHTSMENWISSDFGAMVNGWINTSAGQFLIGDGTDGTAENPDGGNGGLWFGDGGNGWDSTET
;
A
#
# COMPACT_ATOMS: atom_id res chain seq x y z
N MET A 1 47.42 -14.58 -16.41
CA MET A 1 46.22 -15.27 -15.88
C MET A 1 45.11 -14.24 -15.88
N THR A 2 44.19 -14.35 -16.84
CA THR A 2 43.11 -13.39 -17.06
C THR A 2 42.04 -13.65 -16.01
N ALA A 3 41.58 -12.60 -15.31
CA ALA A 3 40.50 -12.71 -14.35
C ALA A 3 39.22 -13.22 -15.04
N ALA A 4 38.50 -14.13 -14.41
CA ALA A 4 37.15 -14.50 -14.84
C ALA A 4 36.27 -13.24 -14.81
N SER A 5 35.38 -13.08 -15.80
CA SER A 5 34.36 -12.02 -15.73
C SER A 5 33.53 -12.22 -14.46
N ALA A 6 33.20 -11.13 -13.77
CA ALA A 6 32.24 -11.20 -12.67
C ALA A 6 30.96 -11.89 -13.19
N ALA A 7 30.49 -12.91 -12.48
CA ALA A 7 29.16 -13.44 -12.72
C ALA A 7 28.17 -12.32 -12.38
N GLN A 8 27.64 -11.64 -13.39
CA GLN A 8 26.45 -10.82 -13.22
C GLN A 8 25.32 -11.83 -13.09
N ALA A 9 24.90 -12.13 -11.86
CA ALA A 9 23.58 -12.68 -11.67
C ALA A 9 22.63 -11.54 -12.07
N ASP A 10 21.91 -11.73 -13.17
CA ASP A 10 20.84 -10.82 -13.56
C ASP A 10 19.75 -10.95 -12.49
N GLU A 11 19.89 -10.17 -11.41
CA GLU A 11 19.07 -10.23 -10.19
C GLU A 11 17.58 -9.95 -10.44
N PHE A 12 17.27 -9.41 -11.63
CA PHE A 12 15.94 -9.07 -12.10
C PHE A 12 15.44 -9.97 -13.23
N ASP A 13 16.15 -11.04 -13.58
CA ASP A 13 15.73 -11.95 -14.67
C ASP A 13 14.39 -12.64 -14.32
N TRP A 14 14.17 -12.96 -13.04
CA TRP A 14 12.88 -13.49 -12.57
C TRP A 14 11.73 -12.48 -12.71
N ILE A 15 12.02 -11.19 -12.59
CA ILE A 15 11.03 -10.13 -12.82
C ILE A 15 10.71 -10.10 -14.30
N ALA A 16 11.74 -10.09 -15.16
CA ALA A 16 11.54 -10.11 -16.61
C ALA A 16 10.74 -11.33 -17.08
N ASP A 17 11.06 -12.55 -16.62
CA ASP A 17 10.37 -13.79 -16.96
C ASP A 17 8.91 -13.83 -16.46
N LEU A 18 8.62 -13.25 -15.29
CA LEU A 18 7.25 -13.10 -14.79
C LEU A 18 6.38 -12.27 -15.73
N PHE A 19 7.02 -11.39 -16.51
CA PHE A 19 6.42 -10.31 -17.26
C PHE A 19 6.55 -10.48 -18.78
N ASP A 20 7.45 -11.33 -19.29
CA ASP A 20 7.73 -11.56 -20.71
C ASP A 20 6.50 -11.90 -21.59
N PRO A 21 5.50 -12.69 -21.12
CA PRO A 21 4.26 -12.91 -21.88
C PRO A 21 3.43 -11.65 -22.08
N LEU A 22 3.60 -10.64 -21.22
CA LEU A 22 2.91 -9.35 -21.25
C LEU A 22 3.57 -8.36 -22.21
N PHE A 23 4.91 -8.46 -22.41
CA PHE A 23 5.71 -7.48 -23.14
C PHE A 23 6.01 -7.80 -24.62
N SER A 24 5.59 -8.99 -25.07
CA SER A 24 5.85 -9.49 -26.43
C SER A 24 4.81 -9.06 -27.51
N GLY A 25 3.85 -8.19 -27.19
CA GLY A 25 2.80 -7.69 -28.10
C GLY A 25 3.09 -6.29 -28.70
N PRO A 26 2.47 -5.88 -29.83
CA PRO A 26 2.81 -4.63 -30.48
C PRO A 26 2.25 -3.42 -29.70
N ALA A 27 3.09 -2.39 -29.51
CA ALA A 27 2.79 -1.06 -28.94
C ALA A 27 2.02 -1.06 -27.60
N LEU A 28 2.65 -1.60 -26.55
CA LEU A 28 2.08 -1.75 -25.21
C LEU A 28 2.10 -0.50 -24.32
N GLY A 29 2.78 0.57 -24.73
CA GLY A 29 2.97 1.76 -23.87
C GLY A 29 1.73 2.63 -23.67
N GLU A 30 0.80 2.65 -24.62
CA GLU A 30 -0.48 3.39 -24.52
C GLU A 30 -1.69 2.46 -24.26
N ALA A 31 -1.53 1.16 -24.49
CA ALA A 31 -2.57 0.15 -24.29
C ALA A 31 -2.54 -0.49 -22.88
N LEU A 32 -1.39 -0.46 -22.19
CA LEU A 32 -1.30 -0.77 -20.78
C LEU A 32 -1.25 0.54 -20.01
N ASP A 33 -2.38 0.92 -19.43
CA ASP A 33 -2.40 1.96 -18.41
C ASP A 33 -1.61 1.45 -17.20
N TRP A 34 -0.32 1.80 -17.16
CA TRP A 34 0.60 1.41 -16.09
C TRP A 34 0.12 1.89 -14.72
N THR A 35 -0.55 3.03 -14.64
CA THR A 35 -1.16 3.51 -13.40
C THR A 35 -2.26 2.57 -12.95
N THR A 36 -3.19 2.22 -13.85
CA THR A 36 -4.24 1.23 -13.54
C THR A 36 -3.66 -0.14 -13.17
N MET A 37 -2.58 -0.58 -13.84
CA MET A 37 -1.97 -1.87 -13.54
C MET A 37 -1.34 -1.89 -12.14
N VAL A 38 -0.55 -0.87 -11.81
CA VAL A 38 0.04 -0.73 -10.47
C VAL A 38 -1.06 -0.59 -9.41
N ASP A 39 -2.08 0.21 -9.69
CA ASP A 39 -3.18 0.43 -8.77
C ASP A 39 -3.91 -0.88 -8.44
N GLN A 40 -4.40 -1.59 -9.46
CA GLN A 40 -5.24 -2.78 -9.28
C GLN A 40 -4.47 -4.03 -8.81
N TRP A 41 -3.24 -4.23 -9.28
CA TRP A 41 -2.51 -5.48 -9.04
C TRP A 41 -1.47 -5.38 -7.94
N LEU A 42 -1.03 -4.17 -7.59
CA LEU A 42 -0.05 -3.96 -6.55
C LEU A 42 -0.61 -3.15 -5.37
N TYR A 43 -1.16 -1.95 -5.62
CA TYR A 43 -1.59 -1.06 -4.55
C TYR A 43 -2.84 -1.57 -3.84
N GLU A 44 -3.97 -1.77 -4.54
CA GLU A 44 -5.23 -2.19 -3.94
C GLU A 44 -5.11 -3.48 -3.10
N PRO A 45 -4.43 -4.55 -3.58
CA PRO A 45 -4.28 -5.77 -2.78
C PRO A 45 -3.42 -5.57 -1.53
N LEU A 46 -2.34 -4.80 -1.63
CA LEU A 46 -1.47 -4.50 -0.48
C LEU A 46 -2.16 -3.59 0.53
N HIS A 47 -2.83 -2.55 0.05
CA HIS A 47 -3.61 -1.63 0.85
C HIS A 47 -4.73 -2.37 1.58
N THR A 48 -5.54 -3.15 0.86
CA THR A 48 -6.59 -4.01 1.46
C THR A 48 -6.02 -4.98 2.49
N SER A 49 -4.85 -5.58 2.23
CA SER A 49 -4.18 -6.44 3.21
C SER A 49 -3.78 -5.68 4.48
N MET A 50 -3.35 -4.43 4.36
CA MET A 50 -3.00 -3.59 5.51
C MET A 50 -4.25 -3.18 6.29
N GLU A 51 -5.32 -2.78 5.61
CA GLU A 51 -6.61 -2.46 6.25
C GLU A 51 -7.18 -3.66 7.01
N ASN A 52 -7.11 -4.85 6.41
CA ASN A 52 -7.50 -6.10 7.09
C ASN A 52 -6.62 -6.41 8.29
N TRP A 53 -5.31 -6.11 8.24
CA TRP A 53 -4.42 -6.26 9.38
C TRP A 53 -4.81 -5.29 10.50
N ILE A 54 -4.93 -4.00 10.18
CA ILE A 54 -5.24 -2.92 11.11
C ILE A 54 -6.56 -3.17 11.84
N SER A 55 -7.59 -3.60 11.10
CA SER A 55 -8.93 -3.86 11.63
C SER A 55 -9.11 -5.21 12.33
N SER A 56 -8.14 -6.12 12.21
CA SER A 56 -8.23 -7.43 12.88
C SER A 56 -7.99 -7.34 14.39
N ASP A 57 -8.64 -8.19 15.20
CA ASP A 57 -8.46 -8.21 16.67
C ASP A 57 -6.99 -8.35 17.08
N PHE A 58 -6.26 -9.25 16.42
CA PHE A 58 -4.85 -9.49 16.71
C PHE A 58 -3.97 -8.32 16.25
N GLY A 59 -4.21 -7.81 15.05
CA GLY A 59 -3.47 -6.65 14.53
C GLY A 59 -3.70 -5.41 15.39
N ALA A 60 -4.94 -5.13 15.78
CA ALA A 60 -5.28 -4.04 16.69
C ALA A 60 -4.55 -4.16 18.05
N MET A 61 -4.44 -5.36 18.62
CA MET A 61 -3.65 -5.60 19.84
C MET A 61 -2.17 -5.27 19.63
N VAL A 62 -1.57 -5.75 18.54
CA VAL A 62 -0.16 -5.50 18.21
C VAL A 62 0.09 -4.02 17.95
N ASN A 63 -0.74 -3.39 17.13
CA ASN A 63 -0.68 -1.97 16.78
C ASN A 63 -0.83 -1.10 18.03
N GLY A 64 -1.76 -1.45 18.93
CA GLY A 64 -1.94 -0.77 20.21
C GLY A 64 -0.68 -0.82 21.08
N TRP A 65 -0.02 -1.98 21.15
CA TRP A 65 1.26 -2.11 21.85
C TRP A 65 2.37 -1.27 21.20
N ILE A 66 2.48 -1.27 19.87
CA ILE A 66 3.46 -0.47 19.12
C ILE A 66 3.25 1.03 19.38
N ASN A 67 2.03 1.52 19.18
CA ASN A 67 1.69 2.93 19.37
C ASN A 67 1.96 3.38 20.80
N THR A 68 1.57 2.56 21.79
CA THR A 68 1.80 2.86 23.21
C THR A 68 3.30 2.88 23.53
N SER A 69 4.06 1.91 23.01
CA SER A 69 5.50 1.81 23.26
C SER A 69 6.28 2.95 22.61
N ALA A 70 5.82 3.42 21.45
CA ALA A 70 6.40 4.57 20.75
C ALA A 70 5.94 5.93 21.33
N GLY A 71 4.81 5.96 22.05
CA GLY A 71 4.18 7.20 22.53
C GLY A 71 3.62 8.06 21.39
N GLN A 72 3.35 7.47 20.23
CA GLN A 72 2.86 8.14 19.03
C GLN A 72 1.83 7.26 18.31
N PHE A 73 0.93 7.90 17.55
CA PHE A 73 -0.02 7.19 16.70
C PHE A 73 0.65 6.84 15.38
N LEU A 74 1.23 5.64 15.30
CA LEU A 74 2.03 5.18 14.15
C LEU A 74 1.22 4.31 13.20
N ILE A 75 0.34 3.46 13.74
CA ILE A 75 -0.44 2.49 12.96
C ILE A 75 -1.91 2.58 13.36
N GLY A 76 -2.79 2.82 12.40
CA GLY A 76 -4.24 2.80 12.58
C GLY A 76 -4.95 3.90 11.81
N ASP A 77 -6.25 3.72 11.59
CA ASP A 77 -7.04 4.64 10.79
C ASP A 77 -7.52 5.84 11.61
N GLY A 78 -7.69 6.95 10.90
CA GLY A 78 -8.29 8.15 11.44
C GLY A 78 -9.77 7.95 11.76
N THR A 79 -10.25 8.68 12.77
CA THR A 79 -11.68 8.72 13.07
C THR A 79 -12.44 9.46 11.97
N ASP A 80 -13.56 8.91 11.50
CA ASP A 80 -14.42 9.62 10.55
C ASP A 80 -14.87 10.98 11.10
N GLY A 81 -15.12 11.90 10.17
CA GLY A 81 -15.61 13.24 10.46
C GLY A 81 -16.98 13.22 11.12
N THR A 82 -17.30 14.33 11.80
CA THR A 82 -18.63 14.59 12.34
C THR A 82 -19.10 15.97 11.90
N ALA A 83 -20.37 16.30 12.16
CA ALA A 83 -20.90 17.64 11.95
C ALA A 83 -20.06 18.74 12.66
N GLU A 84 -19.48 18.42 13.82
CA GLU A 84 -18.61 19.31 14.59
C GLU A 84 -17.15 19.32 14.10
N ASN A 85 -16.67 18.21 13.51
CA ASN A 85 -15.33 18.08 12.96
C ASN A 85 -15.38 17.42 11.57
N PRO A 86 -15.67 18.19 10.50
CA PRO A 86 -16.04 17.62 9.20
C PRO A 86 -14.90 16.95 8.46
N ASP A 87 -13.65 17.32 8.76
CA ASP A 87 -12.49 16.88 7.98
C ASP A 87 -12.06 15.44 8.31
N GLY A 88 -12.60 14.85 9.37
CA GLY A 88 -12.10 13.57 9.90
C GLY A 88 -10.78 13.72 10.65
N GLY A 89 -10.26 12.58 11.11
CA GLY A 89 -8.98 12.48 11.82
C GLY A 89 -7.87 11.96 10.92
N ASN A 90 -6.63 12.22 11.31
CA ASN A 90 -5.46 11.65 10.64
C ASN A 90 -5.31 10.16 10.94
N GLY A 91 -4.85 9.40 9.94
CA GLY A 91 -4.31 8.06 10.13
C GLY A 91 -2.94 8.07 10.82
N GLY A 92 -2.42 6.87 11.09
CA GLY A 92 -1.12 6.64 11.67
C GLY A 92 0.03 7.15 10.78
N LEU A 93 1.13 7.55 11.41
CA LEU A 93 2.30 8.08 10.68
C LEU A 93 2.93 7.08 9.70
N TRP A 94 2.84 5.78 9.98
CA TRP A 94 3.43 4.72 9.15
C TRP A 94 2.38 4.04 8.29
N PHE A 95 1.25 3.65 8.87
CA PHE A 95 0.17 2.92 8.18
C PHE A 95 -1.19 3.30 8.74
N GLY A 96 -2.21 3.22 7.89
CA GLY A 96 -3.61 3.54 8.19
C GLY A 96 -4.09 4.77 7.43
N ASP A 97 -5.37 4.77 7.12
CA ASP A 97 -5.99 5.82 6.31
C ASP A 97 -6.42 7.02 7.15
N GLY A 98 -6.66 8.15 6.49
CA GLY A 98 -7.41 9.24 7.11
C GLY A 98 -8.88 8.84 7.29
N GLY A 99 -9.52 9.38 8.32
CA GLY A 99 -10.97 9.23 8.47
C GLY A 99 -11.70 9.90 7.31
N ASN A 100 -12.88 9.38 6.97
CA ASN A 100 -13.71 9.98 5.93
C ASN A 100 -14.13 11.39 6.33
N GLY A 101 -14.21 12.29 5.35
CA GLY A 101 -14.84 13.59 5.57
C GLY A 101 -16.35 13.42 5.76
N TRP A 102 -16.93 14.21 6.64
CA TRP A 102 -18.38 14.27 6.85
C TRP A 102 -19.03 15.28 5.92
N ASP A 103 -20.19 14.94 5.37
CA ASP A 103 -21.03 15.87 4.61
C ASP A 103 -22.42 16.05 5.23
N SER A 104 -23.06 17.19 4.95
CA SER A 104 -24.36 17.55 5.54
C SER A 104 -25.53 16.67 5.11
N THR A 105 -25.31 15.66 4.26
CA THR A 105 -26.32 14.69 3.85
C THR A 105 -26.25 13.40 4.66
N GLU A 106 -25.16 13.17 5.40
CA GLU A 106 -25.04 12.11 6.39
C GLU A 106 -25.76 12.52 7.68
N THR A 107 -26.78 11.74 8.07
CA THR A 107 -27.68 12.01 9.22
C THR A 107 -27.40 11.13 10.42
#